data_AF-A0A2S6AYU4-F1
#
_entry.id   AF-A0A2S6AYU4-F1
#
_cell.length_a   1.000
_cell.length_b   1.000
_cell.length_c   1.000
_cell.angle_alpha   90.00
_cell.angle_beta   90.00
_cell.angle_gamma   90.00
#
_symmetry.space_group_name_H-M   'P 1'
#
loop_
_entity.id
_entity.type
_entity.pdbx_description
1 polymer ?
#
loop_
_entity_poly.entity_id
_entity_poly.type
_entity_poly.pdbx_seq_one_letter_code
_entity_poly.pdbx_strand_id
1 'polypeptide(L)'
;GYRLTNRLFTLGMSQPPIRDLASTALPVMQELARQAGQSCHMAVVSGAEMVVIIAIEAPGLSGFAVRVGYRRPLHRSNSGRILLAFQSP
;
A
#
# COMPACT_ATOMS: atom_id res chain seq x y z
N GLY A 1 -3.49 -2.88 31.17
CA GLY A 1 -3.85 -2.80 29.74
C GLY A 1 -2.59 -2.73 28.90
N TYR A 2 -2.64 -3.14 27.63
CA TYR A 2 -1.50 -3.11 26.71
C TYR A 2 -1.69 -2.01 25.66
N ARG A 3 -0.60 -1.33 25.28
CA ARG A 3 -0.61 -0.29 24.24
C ARG A 3 0.61 -0.46 23.33
N LEU A 4 0.42 -0.22 22.04
CA LEU A 4 1.53 -0.09 21.11
C LEU A 4 2.48 1.05 21.54
N THR A 5 3.78 0.80 21.43
CA THR A 5 4.82 1.81 21.62
C THR A 5 5.47 2.13 20.28
N ASN A 6 6.22 3.23 20.21
CA ASN A 6 6.92 3.63 18.98
C ASN A 6 8.03 2.66 18.55
N ARG A 7 8.42 1.68 19.37
CA ARG A 7 9.50 0.72 19.03
C ARG A 7 9.22 -0.03 17.72
N LEU A 8 7.97 -0.44 17.48
CA LEU A 8 7.60 -1.13 16.25
C LEU A 8 7.68 -0.20 15.03
N PHE A 9 7.29 1.07 15.20
CA PHE A 9 7.39 2.09 14.16
C PHE A 9 8.84 2.37 13.78
N THR A 10 9.74 2.51 14.76
CA THR A 10 11.18 2.68 14.53
C THR A 10 11.77 1.51 13.75
N LEU A 11 11.40 0.27 14.10
CA LEU A 11 11.86 -0.93 13.38
C LEU A 11 11.35 -0.98 11.93
N GLY A 12 10.11 -0.54 11.69
CA GLY A 12 9.56 -0.44 10.34
C GLY A 12 10.26 0.62 9.49
N MET A 13 10.56 1.80 10.08
CA MET A 13 11.27 2.88 9.38
C MET A 13 12.74 2.57 9.10
N SER A 14 13.35 1.63 9.82
CA SER A 14 14.72 1.18 9.57
C SER A 14 14.86 0.22 8.38
N GLN A 15 13.82 0.04 7.55
CA GLN A 15 13.91 -0.66 6.27
C GLN A 15 14.10 0.33 5.10
N PRO A 16 15.34 0.54 4.63
CA PRO A 16 15.64 1.55 3.61
C PRO A 16 14.88 1.35 2.27
N PRO A 17 14.74 0.13 1.72
CA PRO A 17 14.08 -0.07 0.43
C PRO A 17 12.60 0.34 0.43
N ILE A 18 11.87 0.04 1.50
CA ILE A 18 10.44 0.39 1.60
C ILE A 18 10.26 1.89 1.78
N ARG A 19 11.14 2.50 2.59
CA ARG A 19 11.11 3.95 2.82
C ARG A 19 11.35 4.72 1.52
N ASP A 20 12.34 4.32 0.73
CA ASP A 20 12.68 4.95 -0.54
C ASP A 20 11.57 4.81 -1.58
N LEU A 21 10.99 3.61 -1.69
CA LEU A 21 9.85 3.35 -2.57
C LEU A 21 8.66 4.23 -2.19
N ALA A 22 8.35 4.34 -0.89
CA ALA A 22 7.22 5.13 -0.42
C ALA A 22 7.41 6.63 -0.63
N SER A 23 8.59 7.18 -0.32
CA SER A 23 8.88 8.60 -0.55
C SER A 23 8.83 8.96 -2.03
N THR A 24 9.28 8.06 -2.90
CA THR A 24 9.30 8.30 -4.35
C THR A 24 7.91 8.15 -4.98
N ALA A 25 7.11 7.20 -4.51
CA ALA A 25 5.78 6.94 -5.04
C ALA A 25 4.74 7.98 -4.64
N LEU A 26 4.86 8.55 -3.43
CA LEU A 26 3.85 9.45 -2.85
C LEU A 26 3.43 10.60 -3.77
N PRO A 27 4.35 11.43 -4.33
CA PRO A 27 3.97 12.54 -5.19
C PRO A 27 3.26 12.08 -6.48
N VAL A 28 3.70 10.96 -7.06
CA VAL A 28 3.10 10.40 -8.29
C VAL A 28 1.69 9.89 -8.01
N MET A 29 1.49 9.19 -6.90
CA MET A 29 0.18 8.67 -6.52
C MET A 29 -0.82 9.78 -6.14
N GLN A 30 -0.35 10.85 -5.48
CA GLN A 30 -1.18 12.02 -5.19
C GLN A 30 -1.69 12.68 -6.48
N GLU A 31 -0.80 12.85 -7.45
CA GLU A 31 -1.17 13.43 -8.74
C GLU A 31 -2.12 12.51 -9.52
N LEU A 32 -1.90 11.19 -9.50
CA LEU A 32 -2.82 10.22 -10.09
C LEU A 32 -4.21 10.30 -9.47
N ALA A 33 -4.31 10.32 -8.14
CA ALA A 33 -5.60 10.40 -7.44
C ALA A 33 -6.34 11.71 -7.79
N ARG A 34 -5.58 12.82 -7.90
CA ARG A 34 -6.10 14.13 -8.29
C ARG A 34 -6.63 14.13 -9.72
N GLN A 35 -5.87 13.59 -10.67
CA GLN A 35 -6.23 13.55 -12.09
C GLN A 35 -7.41 12.59 -12.36
N ALA A 36 -7.41 11.42 -11.72
CA ALA A 36 -8.47 10.42 -11.88
C ALA A 36 -9.74 10.77 -11.08
N GLY A 37 -9.64 11.67 -10.09
CA GLY A 37 -10.72 11.94 -9.14
C GLY A 37 -11.11 10.71 -8.31
N GLN A 38 -10.20 9.75 -8.14
CA GLN A 38 -10.42 8.47 -7.48
C GLN A 38 -9.29 8.15 -6.51
N SER A 39 -9.55 7.27 -5.55
CA SER A 39 -8.50 6.73 -4.67
C SER A 39 -7.54 5.82 -5.44
N CYS A 40 -6.32 5.69 -4.94
CA CYS A 40 -5.37 4.69 -5.43
C CYS A 40 -4.56 4.11 -4.26
N HIS A 41 -3.99 2.92 -4.48
CA HIS A 41 -3.15 2.26 -3.49
C HIS A 41 -1.94 1.60 -4.14
N MET A 42 -0.89 1.41 -3.33
CA MET A 42 0.28 0.63 -3.67
C MET A 42 0.37 -0.57 -2.73
N ALA A 43 0.60 -1.75 -3.29
CA ALA A 43 0.71 -2.99 -2.56
C ALA A 43 1.97 -3.75 -2.91
N VAL A 44 2.47 -4.51 -1.95
CA VAL A 44 3.61 -5.43 -2.10
C VAL A 44 3.19 -6.85 -1.76
N VAL A 45 4.01 -7.82 -2.16
CA VAL A 45 3.81 -9.23 -1.79
C VAL A 45 4.40 -9.51 -0.41
N SER A 46 3.65 -10.22 0.42
CA SER A 46 4.07 -10.73 1.73
C SER A 46 3.56 -12.16 1.88
N GLY A 47 4.43 -13.13 1.60
CA GLY A 47 4.03 -14.54 1.50
C GLY A 47 3.00 -14.74 0.38
N ALA A 48 1.88 -15.38 0.68
CA ALA A 48 0.79 -15.64 -0.28
C ALA A 48 -0.25 -14.50 -0.37
N GLU A 49 0.06 -13.33 0.22
CA GLU A 49 -0.86 -12.20 0.30
C GLU A 49 -0.27 -10.93 -0.32
N MET A 50 -1.14 -10.09 -0.87
CA MET A 50 -0.83 -8.69 -1.09
C MET A 50 -1.04 -7.88 0.20
N VAL A 51 -0.21 -6.87 0.42
CA VAL A 51 -0.30 -5.94 1.55
C VAL A 51 -0.22 -4.53 1.04
N VAL A 52 -1.21 -3.70 1.36
CA VAL A 52 -1.19 -2.27 1.01
C VAL A 52 -0.21 -1.54 1.89
N ILE A 53 0.74 -0.84 1.28
CA ILE A 53 1.79 -0.06 1.97
C ILE A 53 1.61 1.46 1.83
N ILE A 54 0.87 1.90 0.82
CA ILE A 54 0.51 3.32 0.60
C ILE A 54 -0.92 3.36 0.09
N ALA A 55 -1.70 4.33 0.56
CA ALA A 55 -3.03 4.61 0.04
C ALA A 55 -3.25 6.12 -0.02
N ILE A 56 -3.86 6.58 -1.11
CA ILE A 56 -4.29 7.96 -1.32
C ILE A 56 -5.82 7.95 -1.47
N GLU A 57 -6.49 8.78 -0.69
CA GLU A 57 -7.94 8.94 -0.77
C GLU A 57 -8.34 9.79 -1.98
N ALA A 58 -9.58 9.63 -2.43
CA ALA A 58 -10.11 10.48 -3.49
C ALA A 58 -10.19 11.94 -3.02
N PRO A 59 -9.99 12.94 -3.90
CA PRO A 59 -10.03 14.36 -3.51
C PRO A 59 -11.41 14.86 -3.01
N GLY A 60 -12.49 14.10 -3.21
CA GLY A 60 -13.87 14.48 -2.88
C GLY A 60 -14.49 13.69 -1.73
N LEU A 61 -15.72 14.03 -1.37
CA LEU A 61 -16.47 13.42 -0.25
C LEU A 61 -16.92 11.97 -0.49
N SER A 62 -16.70 11.43 -1.69
CA SER A 62 -17.09 10.08 -2.08
C SER A 62 -15.88 9.35 -2.65
N GLY A 63 -15.46 8.28 -1.99
CA GLY A 63 -14.32 7.48 -2.42
C GLY A 63 -14.23 6.17 -1.65
N PHE A 64 -13.75 5.13 -2.32
CA PHE A 64 -13.46 3.86 -1.69
C PHE A 64 -12.06 3.91 -1.07
N ALA A 65 -11.94 3.85 0.26
CA ALA A 65 -10.65 3.91 0.93
C ALA A 65 -10.15 2.51 1.28
N VAL A 66 -9.01 2.12 0.71
CA VAL A 66 -8.25 0.94 1.17
C VAL A 66 -7.22 1.40 2.19
N ARG A 67 -7.19 0.79 3.37
CA ARG A 67 -6.29 1.21 4.45
C ARG A 67 -4.90 0.60 4.28
N VAL A 68 -3.87 1.36 4.67
CA VAL A 68 -2.51 0.81 4.84
C VAL A 68 -2.55 -0.37 5.80
N GLY A 69 -1.84 -1.45 5.45
CA GLY A 69 -1.86 -2.72 6.16
C GLY A 69 -2.99 -3.67 5.75
N TYR A 70 -3.91 -3.27 4.87
CA TYR A 70 -4.92 -4.18 4.33
C TYR A 70 -4.27 -5.36 3.60
N ARG A 71 -4.76 -6.59 3.89
CA ARG A 71 -4.23 -7.85 3.36
C ARG A 71 -5.28 -8.64 2.59
N ARG A 72 -4.88 -9.26 1.49
CA ARG A 72 -5.71 -10.23 0.75
C ARG A 72 -4.84 -11.31 0.09
N PRO A 73 -5.33 -12.55 -0.05
CA PRO A 73 -4.65 -13.56 -0.86
C PRO A 73 -4.39 -13.04 -2.28
N LEU A 74 -3.22 -13.32 -2.84
CA LEU A 74 -2.81 -12.79 -4.15
C LEU A 74 -3.84 -13.08 -5.25
N HIS A 75 -4.42 -14.28 -5.27
CA HIS A 75 -5.41 -14.68 -6.28
C HIS A 75 -6.79 -14.03 -6.11
N ARG A 76 -7.05 -13.31 -5.01
CA ARG A 76 -8.38 -12.75 -4.66
C ARG A 76 -8.48 -11.23 -4.83
N SER A 77 -7.51 -10.58 -5.46
CA SER A 77 -7.60 -9.17 -5.82
C SER A 77 -6.94 -8.90 -7.17
N ASN A 78 -7.37 -7.85 -7.86
CA ASN A 78 -6.77 -7.47 -9.14
C ASN A 78 -5.27 -7.14 -8.96
N SER A 79 -4.92 -6.33 -7.96
CA SER A 79 -3.52 -6.01 -7.65
C SER A 79 -2.73 -7.25 -7.28
N GLY A 80 -3.29 -8.17 -6.50
CA GLY A 80 -2.63 -9.41 -6.12
C GLY A 80 -2.36 -10.32 -7.32
N ARG A 81 -3.29 -10.41 -8.28
CA ARG A 81 -3.11 -11.17 -9.52
C ARG A 81 -2.03 -10.56 -10.41
N ILE A 82 -1.99 -9.23 -10.51
CA ILE A 82 -0.91 -8.52 -11.22
C ILE A 82 0.43 -8.82 -10.55
N LEU A 83 0.54 -8.68 -9.23
CA LEU A 83 1.76 -8.99 -8.50
C LEU A 83 2.20 -10.45 -8.68
N LEU A 84 1.27 -11.40 -8.67
CA LEU A 84 1.54 -12.82 -8.88
C LEU A 84 2.06 -13.11 -10.30
N ALA A 85 1.57 -12.40 -11.32
CA ALA A 85 1.96 -12.61 -12.71
C ALA A 85 3.45 -12.35 -13.00
N PHE A 86 4.13 -11.59 -12.13
CA PHE A 86 5.56 -11.28 -12.25
C PHE A 86 6.43 -11.99 -11.19
N GLN A 87 5.88 -12.94 -10.45
CA GLN A 87 6.67 -13.80 -9.55
C GLN A 87 7.31 -14.95 -10.32
N SER A 88 8.46 -15.42 -9.84
CA SER A 88 9.04 -16.67 -10.31
C SER A 88 8.08 -17.85 -10.03
N PRO A 89 8.02 -18.85 -10.92
CA PRO A 89 7.23 -20.07 -10.70
C PRO A 89 7.56 -20.79 -9.39
#